data_AF-A0A453T127-F1
#
_entry.id   AF-A0A453T127-F1
#
_cell.length_a   1.000
_cell.length_b   1.000
_cell.length_c   1.000
_cell.angle_alpha   90.00
_cell.angle_beta   90.00
_cell.angle_gamma   90.00
#
_symmetry.space_group_name_H-M   'P 1'
#
loop_
_entity.id
_entity.type
_entity.pdbx_description
1 polymer ?
#
loop_
_entity_poly.entity_id
_entity_poly.type
_entity_poly.pdbx_seq_one_letter_code
_entity_poly.pdbx_strand_id
1 'polypeptide(L)'
;MDRGGDGSDLELQKQQWARTQDALKGRLVLEDDFEWSLPSVSSNSDQSDARGKLKYIGGFDISFLKEDPSTACAAVVVLDADTLEIVHEEFDVVRMQVPYIPGFLAFREWYKVYYVWTVV
;
A
#
# COMPACT_ATOMS: atom_id res chain seq x y z
N MET A 1 39.93 2.06 7.10
CA MET A 1 39.25 1.13 8.02
C MET A 1 38.41 1.98 8.95
N ASP A 2 37.14 2.16 8.63
CA ASP A 2 36.13 2.65 9.56
C ASP A 2 34.85 1.86 9.27
N ARG A 3 34.54 0.89 10.14
CA ARG A 3 33.36 0.00 10.04
C ARG A 3 32.56 0.06 11.36
N GLY A 4 32.61 1.19 12.06
CA GLY A 4 31.97 1.37 13.37
C GLY A 4 30.60 2.06 13.33
N GLY A 5 30.32 2.92 12.35
CA GLY A 5 29.11 3.77 12.32
C GLY A 5 27.86 3.15 11.66
N ASP A 6 28.04 2.25 10.69
CA ASP A 6 26.92 1.73 9.87
C ASP A 6 25.96 0.83 10.68
N GLY A 7 26.48 0.11 11.68
CA GLY A 7 25.69 -0.76 12.53
C GLY A 7 24.85 -0.03 13.59
N SER A 8 25.34 1.11 14.10
CA SER A 8 24.61 1.89 15.10
C SER A 8 23.44 2.66 14.48
N ASP A 9 23.63 3.19 13.27
CA ASP A 9 22.62 3.99 12.58
C ASP A 9 21.42 3.14 12.15
N LEU A 10 21.68 1.92 11.66
CA LEU A 10 20.64 0.95 11.31
C LEU A 10 19.80 0.55 12.54
N GLU A 11 20.43 0.38 13.70
CA GLU A 11 19.74 0.01 14.93
C GLU A 11 18.87 1.16 15.47
N LEU A 12 19.39 2.39 15.42
CA LEU A 12 18.61 3.59 15.75
C LEU A 12 17.40 3.73 14.80
N GLN A 13 17.59 3.50 13.51
CA GLN A 13 16.51 3.55 12.53
C GLN A 13 15.42 2.51 12.81
N LYS A 14 15.79 1.27 13.13
CA LYS A 14 14.84 0.22 13.52
C LYS A 14 14.04 0.61 14.77
N GLN A 15 14.71 1.15 15.78
CA GLN A 15 14.04 1.60 17.00
C GLN A 15 13.06 2.73 16.73
N GLN A 16 13.44 3.68 15.87
CA GLN A 16 12.55 4.76 15.46
C GLN A 16 11.32 4.22 14.73
N TRP A 17 11.51 3.34 13.75
CA TRP A 17 10.41 2.75 12.98
C TRP A 17 9.50 1.88 13.83
N ALA A 18 10.03 1.12 14.78
CA ALA A 18 9.22 0.32 15.71
C ALA A 18 8.28 1.22 16.53
N ARG A 19 8.81 2.33 17.08
CA ARG A 19 8.00 3.34 17.79
C ARG A 19 6.93 3.94 16.88
N THR A 20 7.25 4.21 15.62
CA THR A 20 6.28 4.72 14.64
C THR A 20 5.19 3.70 14.34
N GLN A 21 5.52 2.41 14.15
CA GLN A 21 4.54 1.35 13.96
C GLN A 21 3.59 1.24 15.17
N ASP A 22 4.12 1.23 16.39
CA ASP A 22 3.30 1.16 17.60
C ASP A 22 2.37 2.37 17.74
N ALA A 23 2.89 3.57 17.47
CA ALA A 23 2.09 4.79 17.49
C ALA A 23 0.97 4.78 16.42
N LEU A 24 1.27 4.34 15.20
CA LEU A 24 0.28 4.27 14.10
C LEU A 24 -0.72 3.14 14.31
N LYS A 25 -0.32 2.03 14.93
CA LYS A 25 -1.22 0.91 15.25
C LYS A 25 -2.38 1.35 16.14
N GLY A 26 -2.17 2.32 17.04
CA GLY A 26 -3.23 2.90 17.87
C GLY A 26 -4.31 3.66 17.09
N ARG A 27 -4.08 3.95 15.79
CA ARG A 27 -5.03 4.63 14.90
C ARG A 27 -5.75 3.65 13.96
N LEU A 28 -5.48 2.35 14.07
CA LEU A 28 -6.11 1.33 13.23
C LEU A 28 -7.58 1.17 13.61
N VAL A 29 -8.48 1.34 12.64
CA VAL A 29 -9.90 1.04 12.77
C VAL A 29 -10.12 -0.40 12.32
N LEU A 30 -10.78 -1.20 13.17
CA LEU A 30 -10.98 -2.65 12.94
C LEU A 30 -12.42 -3.00 12.55
N GLU A 31 -13.29 -2.00 12.47
CA GLU A 31 -14.71 -2.16 12.15
C GLU A 31 -15.03 -1.35 10.90
N ASP A 32 -15.94 -1.85 10.07
CA ASP A 32 -16.35 -1.17 8.85
C ASP A 32 -17.20 0.07 9.20
N ASP A 33 -16.76 1.24 8.76
CA ASP A 33 -17.48 2.52 8.89
C ASP A 33 -17.83 3.09 7.51
N PHE A 34 -18.23 2.22 6.58
CA PHE A 34 -18.56 2.60 5.21
C PHE A 34 -20.07 2.70 4.98
N GLU A 35 -20.48 3.74 4.24
CA GLU A 35 -21.86 3.91 3.79
C GLU A 35 -22.21 3.05 2.57
N TRP A 36 -21.25 2.30 2.02
CA TRP A 36 -21.46 1.47 0.83
C TRP A 36 -21.50 -0.03 1.17
N SER A 37 -22.17 -0.81 0.32
CA SER A 37 -22.25 -2.28 0.42
C SER A 37 -21.37 -2.96 -0.63
N LEU A 38 -20.82 -4.12 -0.26
CA LEU A 38 -20.14 -5.00 -1.21
C LEU A 38 -21.17 -5.60 -2.18
N PRO A 39 -20.82 -5.82 -3.46
CA PRO A 39 -21.66 -6.58 -4.37
C PRO A 39 -21.89 -7.97 -3.78
N SER A 40 -23.11 -8.27 -3.33
CA SER A 40 -23.40 -9.56 -2.70
C SER A 40 -23.31 -10.67 -3.75
N VAL A 41 -22.57 -11.74 -3.46
CA VAL A 41 -22.50 -12.94 -4.33
C VAL A 41 -23.81 -13.72 -4.31
N SER A 42 -24.73 -13.38 -3.41
CA SER A 42 -26.05 -13.99 -3.31
C SER A 42 -26.94 -13.18 -2.36
N SER A 43 -27.91 -12.44 -2.89
CA SER A 43 -29.24 -12.26 -2.27
C SER A 43 -30.17 -11.54 -3.23
N ASN A 44 -31.15 -12.28 -3.75
CA ASN A 44 -32.40 -11.74 -4.28
C ASN A 44 -33.19 -11.08 -3.14
N SER A 45 -32.83 -9.86 -2.78
CA SER A 45 -33.67 -9.04 -1.89
C SER A 45 -33.88 -7.68 -2.53
N ASP A 46 -35.10 -7.49 -3.04
CA ASP A 46 -35.75 -6.21 -3.33
C ASP A 46 -35.90 -5.38 -2.04
N GLN A 47 -34.78 -5.08 -1.38
CA GLN A 47 -34.71 -4.05 -0.36
C GLN A 47 -33.83 -2.94 -0.93
N SER A 48 -34.43 -1.77 -1.03
CA SER A 48 -33.78 -0.50 -1.31
C SER A 48 -32.70 -0.26 -0.26
N ASP A 49 -31.51 -0.80 -0.49
CA ASP A 49 -30.33 -0.47 0.29
C ASP A 49 -30.05 1.02 0.08
N ALA A 50 -30.33 1.82 1.11
CA ALA A 50 -29.97 3.24 1.14
C ALA A 50 -28.44 3.46 1.10
N ARG A 51 -27.67 2.38 1.28
CA ARG A 51 -26.22 2.35 1.15
C ARG A 51 -25.82 2.17 -0.32
N GLY A 52 -24.98 3.08 -0.83
CA GLY A 52 -24.47 3.00 -2.20
C GLY A 52 -23.68 1.72 -2.45
N LYS A 53 -23.46 1.34 -3.72
CA LYS A 53 -22.63 0.17 -4.06
C LYS A 53 -21.15 0.55 -4.15
N LEU A 54 -20.25 -0.37 -3.80
CA LEU A 54 -18.82 -0.25 -4.14
C LEU A 54 -18.66 -0.07 -5.66
N LYS A 55 -17.95 0.99 -6.07
CA LYS A 55 -17.78 1.32 -7.51
C LYS A 55 -16.42 0.89 -8.06
N TYR A 56 -15.36 1.12 -7.29
CA TYR A 56 -14.00 0.90 -7.76
C TYR A 56 -13.16 0.18 -6.72
N ILE A 57 -12.23 -0.65 -7.20
CA ILE A 57 -11.26 -1.37 -6.38
C ILE A 57 -9.87 -0.93 -6.81
N GLY A 58 -9.09 -0.39 -5.87
CA GLY A 58 -7.68 -0.04 -6.09
C GLY A 58 -6.77 -1.23 -5.84
N GLY A 59 -5.82 -1.46 -6.73
CA GLY A 59 -4.72 -2.42 -6.57
C GLY A 59 -3.38 -1.69 -6.64
N PHE A 60 -2.40 -2.15 -5.86
CA PHE A 60 -1.03 -1.64 -5.89
C PHE A 60 -0.04 -2.79 -5.76
N ASP A 61 1.03 -2.75 -6.54
CA ASP A 61 2.18 -3.66 -6.39
C ASP A 61 3.50 -2.91 -6.60
N ILE A 62 4.57 -3.44 -6.01
CA ILE A 62 5.94 -2.99 -6.29
C ILE A 62 6.86 -4.20 -6.53
N SER A 63 7.47 -4.22 -7.70
CA SER A 63 8.33 -5.30 -8.15
C SER A 63 9.77 -4.82 -8.29
N PHE A 64 10.72 -5.55 -7.71
CA PHE A 64 12.14 -5.20 -7.70
C PHE A 64 12.89 -5.85 -8.87
N LEU A 65 13.81 -5.10 -9.50
CA LEU A 65 14.69 -5.63 -10.52
C LEU A 65 15.70 -6.60 -9.90
N LYS A 66 15.87 -7.79 -10.50
CA LYS A 66 16.73 -8.85 -9.93
C LYS A 66 18.20 -8.48 -9.99
N GLU A 67 18.59 -7.83 -11.07
CA GLU A 67 19.97 -7.41 -11.35
C GLU A 67 20.39 -6.21 -10.50
N ASP A 68 19.43 -5.34 -10.16
CA ASP A 68 19.64 -4.16 -9.31
C ASP A 68 18.46 -3.98 -8.33
N PRO A 69 18.55 -4.50 -7.10
CA PRO A 69 17.51 -4.35 -6.08
C PRO A 69 17.27 -2.91 -5.60
N SER A 70 18.12 -1.96 -6.03
CA SER A 70 17.87 -0.52 -5.83
C SER A 70 16.91 0.07 -6.86
N THR A 71 16.55 -0.68 -7.90
CA THR A 71 15.56 -0.30 -8.90
C THR A 71 14.30 -1.14 -8.73
N ALA A 72 13.14 -0.50 -8.74
CA ALA A 72 11.83 -1.15 -8.66
C ALA A 72 10.83 -0.49 -9.60
N CYS A 73 9.79 -1.22 -9.98
CA CYS A 73 8.63 -0.70 -10.68
C CYS A 73 7.44 -0.72 -9.71
N ALA A 74 6.84 0.43 -9.45
CA ALA A 74 5.60 0.54 -8.68
C ALA A 74 4.44 0.71 -9.66
N ALA A 75 3.34 -0.02 -9.45
CA ALA A 75 2.16 0.04 -10.30
C ALA A 75 0.90 0.20 -9.45
N VAL A 76 -0.04 1.00 -9.94
CA VAL A 76 -1.40 1.13 -9.40
C VAL A 76 -2.39 0.81 -10.49
N VAL A 77 -3.49 0.16 -10.11
CA VAL A 77 -4.64 -0.06 -10.98
C VAL A 77 -5.91 0.30 -10.24
N VAL A 78 -6.91 0.76 -10.99
CA VAL A 78 -8.28 0.91 -10.51
C VAL A 78 -9.18 0.06 -11.40
N LEU A 79 -9.94 -0.82 -10.77
CA LEU A 79 -10.90 -1.68 -11.43
C LEU A 79 -12.31 -1.18 -11.17
N ASP A 80 -13.20 -1.30 -12.15
CA ASP A 80 -14.64 -1.26 -11.89
C ASP A 80 -15.04 -2.50 -11.05
N ALA A 81 -15.77 -2.28 -9.97
CA ALA A 81 -16.04 -3.34 -8.99
C ALA A 81 -17.02 -4.42 -9.49
N ASP A 82 -17.78 -4.13 -10.56
CA ASP A 82 -18.78 -5.06 -11.10
C ASP A 82 -18.21 -5.94 -12.21
N THR A 83 -17.42 -5.32 -13.08
CA THR A 83 -16.87 -5.96 -14.27
C THR A 83 -15.45 -6.48 -14.07
N LEU A 84 -14.74 -5.93 -13.06
CA LEU A 84 -13.30 -6.11 -12.85
C LEU A 84 -12.44 -5.63 -14.04
N GLU A 85 -13.01 -4.82 -14.93
CA GLU A 85 -12.26 -4.18 -16.00
C GLU A 85 -11.41 -3.03 -15.46
N ILE A 86 -10.22 -2.85 -16.04
CA ILE A 86 -9.31 -1.76 -15.69
C ILE A 86 -9.90 -0.44 -16.19
N VAL A 87 -10.18 0.47 -15.26
CA VAL A 87 -10.61 1.84 -15.58
C VAL A 87 -9.46 2.84 -15.50
N HIS A 88 -8.38 2.48 -14.80
CA HIS A 88 -7.15 3.27 -14.73
C HIS A 88 -5.95 2.38 -14.38
N GLU A 89 -4.80 2.66 -14.97
CA GLU A 89 -3.53 2.01 -14.65
C GLU A 89 -2.38 3.01 -14.82
N GLU A 90 -1.45 3.02 -13.86
CA GLU A 90 -0.23 3.82 -13.92
C GLU A 90 0.94 3.04 -13.33
N PHE A 91 2.15 3.31 -13.82
CA PHE A 91 3.37 2.72 -13.28
C PHE A 91 4.54 3.70 -13.34
N ASP A 92 5.47 3.55 -12.40
CA ASP A 92 6.70 4.32 -12.38
C ASP A 92 7.90 3.46 -11.99
N VAL A 93 9.03 3.68 -12.66
CA VAL A 93 10.30 3.04 -12.35
C VAL A 93 11.04 3.91 -11.35
N VAL A 94 11.14 3.41 -10.12
CA VAL A 94 11.63 4.16 -8.97
C VAL A 94 12.95 3.61 -8.45
N ARG A 95 13.78 4.53 -7.94
CA ARG A 95 15.00 4.17 -7.22
C ARG A 95 14.74 4.12 -5.71
N MET A 96 15.11 3.00 -5.11
CA MET A 96 14.92 2.69 -3.70
C MET A 96 16.11 3.22 -2.90
N GLN A 97 15.82 4.16 -2.00
CA GLN A 97 16.82 4.78 -1.14
C GLN A 97 16.86 4.15 0.25
N VAL A 98 15.76 3.50 0.64
CA VAL A 98 15.59 2.88 1.94
C VAL A 98 15.99 1.40 1.85
N PRO A 99 16.91 0.91 2.71
CA PRO A 99 17.32 -0.49 2.71
C PRO A 99 16.18 -1.41 3.13
N TYR A 100 16.23 -2.66 2.68
CA TYR A 100 15.28 -3.68 3.14
C TYR A 100 15.61 -4.10 4.57
N ILE A 101 14.62 -3.96 5.46
CA ILE A 101 14.67 -4.47 6.83
C ILE A 101 13.42 -5.34 7.06
N PRO A 102 13.57 -6.64 7.39
CA PRO A 102 12.43 -7.50 7.71
C PRO A 102 11.55 -6.89 8.81
N GLY A 103 10.22 -6.89 8.60
CA GLY A 103 9.25 -6.28 9.51
C GLY A 103 8.96 -4.79 9.25
N PHE A 104 9.71 -4.13 8.37
CA PHE A 104 9.61 -2.68 8.10
C PHE A 104 9.41 -2.31 6.63
N LEU A 105 8.91 -3.25 5.82
CA LEU A 105 8.75 -3.06 4.37
C LEU A 105 7.90 -1.83 4.02
N ALA A 106 6.86 -1.53 4.81
CA ALA A 106 6.01 -0.36 4.60
C ALA A 106 6.79 0.97 4.57
N PHE A 107 7.85 1.13 5.37
CA PHE A 107 8.68 2.34 5.35
C PHE A 107 9.50 2.48 4.08
N ARG A 108 9.72 1.38 3.36
CA ARG A 108 10.45 1.34 2.10
C ARG A 108 9.54 1.64 0.90
N GLU A 109 8.24 1.33 0.98
CA GLU A 109 7.32 1.36 -0.17
C GLU A 109 6.28 2.50 -0.10
N TRP A 110 5.89 2.93 1.11
CA TRP A 110 4.75 3.86 1.32
C TRP A 110 4.82 5.16 0.51
N TYR A 111 5.98 5.81 0.44
CA TYR A 111 6.14 7.07 -0.27
C TYR A 111 6.05 6.91 -1.80
N LYS A 112 6.23 5.68 -2.32
CA LYS A 112 6.04 5.35 -3.74
C LYS A 112 4.57 5.07 -4.04
N VAL A 113 3.91 4.30 -3.17
CA VAL A 113 2.45 4.13 -3.20
C VAL A 113 1.76 5.49 -3.26
N TYR A 114 2.12 6.40 -2.34
CA TYR A 114 1.53 7.73 -2.28
C TYR A 114 1.72 8.53 -3.58
N TYR A 115 2.93 8.53 -4.14
CA TYR A 115 3.23 9.27 -5.37
C TYR A 115 2.40 8.75 -6.55
N VAL A 116 2.42 7.44 -6.78
CA VAL A 116 1.68 6.80 -7.88
C VAL A 116 0.17 6.91 -7.65
N TRP A 117 -0.30 6.89 -6.40
CA TRP A 117 -1.71 7.12 -6.08
C TRP A 117 -2.17 8.56 -6.35
N THR A 118 -1.32 9.57 -6.15
CA THR A 118 -1.71 10.98 -6.37
C THR A 118 -1.92 11.37 -7.84
N VAL A 119 -1.53 10.50 -8.79
CA VAL A 119 -1.74 10.72 -10.22
C VAL A 119 -2.99 10.01 -10.77
N VAL A 120 -3.66 9.22 -9.92
CA VAL A 120 -4.97 8.59 -10.15
C VAL A 120 -6.09 9.53 -9.73
#